data_AF-A0A369BHE3-F1
#
_entry.id   AF-A0A369BHE3-F1
#
_cell.length_a   1.000
_cell.length_b   1.000
_cell.length_c   1.000
_cell.angle_alpha   90.00
_cell.angle_beta   90.00
_cell.angle_gamma   90.00
#
_symmetry.space_group_name_H-M   'P 1'
#
loop_
_entity.id
_entity.type
_entity.pdbx_description
1 polymer ?
#
loop_
_entity_poly.entity_id
_entity_poly.type
_entity_poly.pdbx_seq_one_letter_code
_entity_poly.pdbx_strand_id
1 'polypeptide(L)' 'MAYNSKTQFEQMKYEIASEVGVNLKQGYNGDLSSRDAGKIGGNIVKKVFQSYTGNNYNK' A
#
# COMPACT_ATOMS: atom_id res chain seq x y z
N MET A 1 12.81 -14.90 16.31
CA MET A 1 12.95 -13.58 15.66
C MET A 1 11.80 -13.38 14.70
N ALA A 2 10.80 -12.56 15.04
CA ALA A 2 9.77 -12.17 14.07
C ALA A 2 10.44 -11.36 12.96
N TYR A 3 10.47 -11.89 11.73
CA TYR A 3 10.98 -11.19 10.56
C TYR A 3 10.04 -10.01 10.34
N ASN A 4 10.49 -8.83 10.77
CA ASN A 4 9.71 -7.60 10.76
C ASN A 4 9.11 -7.38 9.37
N SER A 5 7.80 -7.46 9.27
CA SER A 5 6.98 -7.17 8.08
C SER A 5 7.21 -5.79 7.47
N LYS A 6 8.04 -4.95 8.12
CA LYS A 6 8.54 -3.67 7.61
C LYS A 6 9.01 -3.80 6.16
N THR A 7 9.84 -4.78 5.78
CA THR A 7 10.39 -4.77 4.40
C THR A 7 9.33 -5.03 3.33
N GLN A 8 8.42 -5.98 3.56
CA GLN A 8 7.38 -6.33 2.57
C GLN A 8 6.32 -5.24 2.44
N PHE A 9 5.83 -4.69 3.56
CA PHE A 9 4.86 -3.58 3.52
C PHE A 9 5.47 -2.29 2.98
N GLU A 10 6.75 -2.05 3.25
CA GLU A 10 7.46 -0.86 2.76
C GLU A 10 7.66 -0.91 1.25
N GLN A 11 7.90 -2.07 0.64
CA GLN A 11 7.94 -2.20 -0.81
C GLN A 11 6.54 -2.07 -1.42
N MET A 12 5.56 -2.76 -0.83
CA MET A 12 4.19 -2.80 -1.30
C MET A 12 3.55 -1.42 -1.39
N LYS A 13 3.81 -0.50 -0.44
CA LYS A 13 3.24 0.86 -0.52
C LYS A 13 3.73 1.64 -1.73
N TYR A 14 4.99 1.44 -2.17
CA TYR A 14 5.53 2.13 -3.35
C TYR A 14 5.00 1.52 -4.64
N GLU A 15 4.89 0.19 -4.70
CA GLU A 15 4.26 -0.51 -5.82
C GLU A 15 2.81 -0.06 -6.01
N ILE A 16 2.03 -0.06 -4.92
CA ILE A 16 0.64 0.36 -4.96
C ILE A 16 0.51 1.83 -5.31
N ALA A 17 1.36 2.71 -4.74
CA ALA A 17 1.36 4.12 -5.09
C ALA A 17 1.57 4.31 -6.61
N SER A 18 2.51 3.58 -7.21
CA SER A 18 2.72 3.57 -8.66
C SER A 18 1.48 3.07 -9.41
N GLU A 19 0.89 1.94 -9.01
CA GLU A 19 -0.33 1.37 -9.62
C GLU A 19 -1.52 2.34 -9.60
N VAL A 20 -1.66 3.11 -8.51
CA VAL A 20 -2.77 4.05 -8.35
C VAL A 20 -2.48 5.45 -8.87
N GLY A 21 -1.30 5.67 -9.46
CA GLY A 21 -0.88 6.96 -10.03
C GLY A 21 -0.59 8.03 -8.98
N VAL A 22 -0.21 7.64 -7.77
CA VAL A 22 0.11 8.54 -6.66
C VAL A 22 1.61 8.60 -6.48
N ASN A 23 2.18 9.81 -6.46
CA ASN A 23 3.59 10.01 -6.20
C ASN A 23 3.87 9.93 -4.68
N LEU A 24 4.26 8.75 -4.20
CA LEU A 24 4.71 8.54 -2.82
C LEU A 24 6.23 8.66 -2.75
N LYS A 25 6.73 9.69 -2.06
CA LYS A 25 8.16 9.96 -1.90
C LYS A 25 8.72 9.14 -0.73
N GLN A 26 9.98 8.73 -0.83
CA GLN A 26 10.74 8.28 0.34
C GLN A 26 11.01 9.51 1.23
N GLY A 27 10.31 9.63 2.35
CA GLY A 27 10.46 10.75 3.29
C GLY A 27 9.15 11.51 3.52
N TYR A 28 9.24 12.84 3.59
CA TYR A 28 8.09 13.69 3.89
C TYR A 28 7.10 13.73 2.72
N ASN A 29 5.83 13.45 3.01
CA ASN A 29 4.71 13.46 2.07
C ASN A 29 3.58 14.38 2.59
N GLY A 30 3.91 15.50 3.23
CA GLY A 30 2.89 16.41 3.78
C GLY A 30 2.08 17.15 2.71
N ASP A 31 2.57 17.17 1.46
CA ASP A 31 1.83 17.65 0.29
C ASP A 31 0.90 16.59 -0.31
N LEU A 32 0.97 15.34 0.15
CA LEU A 32 0.10 14.27 -0.31
C LEU A 32 -1.31 14.48 0.26
N SER A 33 -2.30 14.47 -0.62
CA SER A 33 -3.70 14.61 -0.18
C SER A 33 -4.10 13.41 0.69
N SER A 34 -4.93 13.65 1.71
CA SER A 34 -5.44 12.55 2.55
C SER A 34 -6.23 11.51 1.75
N ARG A 35 -6.82 11.92 0.62
CA ARG A 35 -7.50 11.04 -0.33
C ARG A 35 -6.51 10.08 -0.99
N ASP A 36 -5.36 10.57 -1.44
CA ASP A 36 -4.34 9.75 -2.10
C ASP A 36 -3.63 8.82 -1.12
N ALA A 37 -3.31 9.32 0.08
CA ALA A 37 -2.81 8.50 1.17
C ALA A 37 -3.81 7.37 1.53
N GLY A 38 -5.10 7.71 1.62
CA GLY A 38 -6.18 6.74 1.84
C GLY A 38 -6.30 5.71 0.71
N LYS A 39 -6.16 6.15 -0.55
CA LYS A 39 -6.16 5.27 -1.73
C LYS A 39 -5.04 4.25 -1.66
N ILE A 40 -3.82 4.66 -1.28
CA ILE A 40 -2.69 3.74 -1.08
C ILE A 40 -2.98 2.76 0.05
N GLY A 41 -3.36 3.26 1.24
CA GLY A 41 -3.62 2.43 2.42
C GLY A 41 -4.72 1.39 2.21
N GLY A 42 -5.83 1.79 1.57
CA GLY A 42 -6.94 0.88 1.25
C GLY A 42 -6.53 -0.24 0.29
N ASN A 43 -5.70 0.07 -0.71
CA ASN A 43 -5.19 -0.94 -1.65
C ASN A 43 -4.20 -1.89 -0.98
N ILE A 44 -3.36 -1.42 -0.03
CA ILE A 44 -2.47 -2.29 0.76
C ILE A 44 -3.31 -3.33 1.51
N VAL A 45 -4.30 -2.89 2.28
CA VAL A 45 -5.18 -3.79 3.05
C VAL A 45 -5.89 -4.76 2.14
N LYS A 46 -6.39 -4.29 0.98
CA LYS A 46 -7.03 -5.13 -0.02
C LYS A 46 -6.10 -6.25 -0.50
N LYS A 47 -4.86 -5.94 -0.92
CA LYS A 47 -3.89 -6.95 -1.38
C LYS A 47 -3.54 -7.95 -0.28
N VAL A 48 -3.33 -7.48 0.95
CA VAL A 48 -3.05 -8.35 2.10
C VAL A 48 -4.19 -9.33 2.34
N PHE A 49 -5.42 -8.84 2.30
CA PHE A 49 -6.60 -9.67 2.52
C PHE A 49 -6.84 -10.64 1.35
N GLN A 50 -6.56 -10.23 0.11
CA GLN A 50 -6.54 -11.12 -1.06
C GLN A 50 -5.54 -12.25 -0.86
N SER A 51 -4.30 -11.94 -0.50
CA SER A 51 -3.25 -12.94 -0.25
C SER A 51 -3.58 -13.88 0.92
N TYR A 52 -4.22 -13.36 1.98
CA TYR A 52 -4.60 -14.17 3.13
C TYR A 52 -5.80 -15.09 2.87
N THR A 53 -6.80 -14.60 2.13
CA THR A 53 -8.05 -15.35 1.90
C THR A 53 -8.07 -16.16 0.60
N GLY A 54 -7.12 -15.91 -0.32
CA GLY A 54 -7.11 -16.50 -1.66
C GLY A 54 -8.20 -15.97 -2.60
N ASN A 55 -9.01 -15.01 -2.15
CA ASN A 55 -10.12 -14.46 -2.93
C ASN A 55 -9.71 -13.17 -3.64
N ASN A 56 -10.07 -13.04 -4.92
CA ASN A 56 -9.83 -11.83 -5.70
C ASN A 56 -10.94 -10.80 -5.47
N TYR A 57 -10.67 -9.78 -4.64
CA TYR A 57 -11.63 -8.69 -4.36
C TYR A 57 -11.65 -7.54 -5.40
N ASN A 58 -11.41 -7.83 -6.68
CA ASN A 58 -11.51 -6.81 -7.73
C ASN A 58 -12.99 -6.60 -8.06
N LYS A 59 -13.61 -5.58 -7.44
CA LYS A 59 -14.91 -5.05 -7.82
C LYS A 59 -14.72 -3.91 -8.79
#